data_AF-A0A9X5YZW6-F1
#
_entry.id   AF-A0A9X5YZW6-F1
#
_cell.length_a   1.000
_cell.length_b   1.000
_cell.length_c   1.000
_cell.angle_alpha   90.00
_cell.angle_beta   90.00
_cell.angle_gamma   90.00
#
_symmetry.space_group_name_H-M   'P 1'
#
loop_
_entity.id
_entity.type
_entity.pdbx_description
1 polymer ?
#
loop_
_entity_poly.entity_id
_entity_poly.type
_entity_poly.pdbx_seq_one_letter_code
_entity_poly.pdbx_strand_id
1 'polypeptide(L)'
;MSRAQAGGAIPPDGEERRITFDVRVWSVKEIRLKNGSSWQVRWQVAGRPRPNTRNFASKTAAESRRAEILTAVRKGEAFDVETGLPLSEWRALPQPAPDPAPERTWLAVARDFVDAKWAEHQAPGTRRSLSEALGSVTPALFDEPPPARLAGLVREALAGWVFRTGSRTILGPDGRRVENEPPEGWAEVLAWMEQHSRPISDLADVAVTRAALVTLSHRLDGKPAAANTITWRRMFFSQVITFAITHGDLEANPLPGAQWTPPRKVVVVDRRAVVDHGRALRLLAAVAERAPELEAFYACIYYAATRPGETQELTIDQLTLPETGWGEVALEGNNPEVSPLWSDEPDQPRQARELKHREKGEVRPVPLHPDLVALLRRHIERFGTTPDGRIFRSYTGGAVKTSRYLTVWRAARNKALTPAEVASPLARRPYDLRHAAVSRWLNAGVPPTQVAEWAGHSVRILLTVYAKCIVGEEKRALGLIDASFAAEQQTAEPRTARTQPLAPNPNTMIVSTRSPQTPGNHRTSTAPTGHRP
;
A
#
# COMPACT_ATOMS: atom_id res chain seq x y z
N MET A 1 -54.38 4.05 32.95
CA MET A 1 -53.24 3.52 33.73
C MET A 1 -53.11 2.04 33.45
N SER A 2 -51.88 1.52 33.28
CA SER A 2 -51.49 0.08 33.31
C SER A 2 -52.13 -0.87 32.28
N ARG A 3 -51.40 -1.86 31.72
CA ARG A 3 -49.94 -2.09 31.65
C ARG A 3 -49.65 -3.02 30.47
N ALA A 4 -48.50 -2.88 29.82
CA ALA A 4 -48.08 -3.70 28.69
C ALA A 4 -47.33 -4.98 29.10
N GLN A 5 -47.33 -6.00 28.22
CA GLN A 5 -46.26 -6.98 27.93
C GLN A 5 -46.81 -8.07 26.99
N ALA A 6 -46.07 -8.70 26.08
CA ALA A 6 -44.90 -8.27 25.30
C ALA A 6 -44.78 -9.25 24.10
N GLY A 7 -45.06 -8.79 22.88
CA GLY A 7 -44.93 -9.63 21.68
C GLY A 7 -43.48 -9.68 21.20
N GLY A 8 -42.78 -10.78 21.47
CA GLY A 8 -41.44 -11.03 20.92
C GLY A 8 -41.54 -11.55 19.48
N ALA A 9 -41.00 -10.80 18.52
CA ALA A 9 -40.85 -11.28 17.15
C ALA A 9 -39.75 -12.35 17.07
N ILE A 10 -39.99 -13.40 16.28
CA ILE A 10 -39.03 -14.46 15.94
C ILE A 10 -38.84 -14.45 14.42
N PRO A 11 -37.62 -14.69 13.87
CA PRO A 11 -37.36 -14.58 12.43
C PRO A 11 -38.01 -15.71 11.60
N PRO A 12 -38.17 -15.53 10.28
CA PRO A 12 -38.83 -16.49 9.42
C PRO A 12 -37.84 -17.52 8.83
N ASP A 13 -37.53 -18.57 9.58
CA ASP A 13 -37.25 -19.90 9.00
C ASP A 13 -37.29 -20.99 10.08
N GLY A 14 -37.99 -22.09 9.79
CA GLY A 14 -38.16 -23.22 10.70
C GLY A 14 -39.63 -23.66 10.86
N GLU A 15 -39.94 -24.88 10.44
CA GLU A 15 -41.26 -25.49 10.60
C GLU A 15 -41.68 -25.54 12.08
N GLU A 16 -42.88 -25.08 12.41
CA GLU A 16 -43.41 -25.20 13.77
C GLU A 16 -43.51 -26.68 14.18
N ARG A 17 -42.66 -27.10 15.12
CA ARG A 17 -42.57 -28.49 15.58
C ARG A 17 -43.90 -28.95 16.20
N ARG A 18 -44.58 -29.88 15.51
CA ARG A 18 -45.92 -30.35 15.87
C ARG A 18 -45.91 -31.17 17.16
N ILE A 19 -46.65 -30.69 18.17
CA ILE A 19 -46.86 -31.34 19.47
C ILE A 19 -48.33 -31.67 19.72
N THR A 20 -48.61 -32.61 20.63
CA THR A 20 -49.97 -32.91 21.10
C THR A 20 -49.99 -33.46 22.52
N PHE A 21 -51.15 -33.39 23.18
CA PHE A 21 -51.40 -33.97 24.50
C PHE A 21 -52.29 -35.23 24.44
N ASP A 22 -52.86 -35.56 23.28
CA ASP A 22 -53.69 -36.76 23.10
C ASP A 22 -52.80 -37.99 22.85
N VAL A 23 -52.72 -38.84 23.88
CA VAL A 23 -51.89 -40.04 23.91
C VAL A 23 -52.64 -41.24 24.47
N ARG A 24 -52.79 -42.28 23.66
CA ARG A 24 -53.40 -43.56 24.04
C ARG A 24 -52.32 -44.59 24.38
N VAL A 25 -52.28 -45.06 25.63
CA VAL A 25 -51.33 -46.08 26.10
C VAL A 25 -52.03 -47.42 26.35
N TRP A 26 -51.56 -48.50 25.72
CA TRP A 26 -52.13 -49.84 25.89
C TRP A 26 -51.52 -50.60 27.08
N SER A 27 -52.12 -51.73 27.46
CA SER A 27 -51.48 -52.71 28.35
C SER A 27 -50.23 -53.32 27.71
N VAL A 28 -49.30 -53.83 28.54
CA VAL A 28 -48.12 -54.54 28.04
C VAL A 28 -48.57 -55.84 27.37
N LYS A 29 -48.12 -56.07 26.13
CA LYS A 29 -48.43 -57.27 25.36
C LYS A 29 -47.28 -58.27 25.44
N GLU A 30 -47.57 -59.51 25.82
CA GLU A 30 -46.61 -60.61 25.66
C GLU A 30 -46.49 -61.03 24.18
N ILE A 31 -45.25 -61.21 23.72
CA ILE A 31 -44.90 -61.75 22.40
C ILE A 31 -44.06 -63.00 22.66
N ARG A 32 -44.65 -64.17 22.44
CA ARG A 32 -43.94 -65.46 22.53
C ARG A 32 -42.97 -65.59 21.36
N LEU A 33 -41.71 -65.91 21.66
CA LEU A 33 -40.65 -66.16 20.68
C LEU A 33 -40.27 -67.64 20.72
N LYS A 34 -39.42 -68.10 19.80
CA LYS A 34 -38.93 -69.50 19.78
C LYS A 34 -38.21 -69.87 21.09
N ASN A 35 -37.45 -68.92 21.65
CA ASN A 35 -36.75 -69.05 22.93
C ASN A 35 -37.18 -67.89 23.86
N GLY A 36 -38.19 -68.12 24.72
CA GLY A 36 -38.67 -67.15 25.71
C GLY A 36 -39.74 -66.16 25.22
N SER A 37 -40.04 -65.15 26.03
CA SER A 37 -41.07 -64.13 25.76
C SER A 37 -40.49 -62.72 25.77
N SER A 38 -40.90 -61.89 24.81
CA SER A 38 -40.63 -60.45 24.75
C SER A 38 -41.87 -59.67 25.16
N TRP A 39 -41.70 -58.60 25.93
CA TRP A 39 -42.79 -57.78 26.46
C TRP A 39 -42.84 -56.44 25.73
N GLN A 40 -43.94 -56.18 25.02
CA GLN A 40 -44.09 -55.01 24.17
C GLN A 40 -44.96 -53.93 24.83
N VAL A 41 -44.40 -52.75 24.98
CA VAL A 41 -45.11 -51.51 25.32
C VAL A 41 -45.58 -50.85 24.02
N ARG A 42 -46.82 -50.36 24.00
CA ARG A 42 -47.41 -49.66 22.87
C ARG A 42 -48.09 -48.38 23.33
N TRP A 43 -47.88 -47.29 22.60
CA TRP A 43 -48.62 -46.04 22.78
C TRP A 43 -48.79 -45.32 21.44
N GLN A 44 -49.83 -44.52 21.31
CA GLN A 44 -50.19 -43.78 20.11
C GLN A 44 -50.36 -42.32 20.47
N VAL A 45 -49.74 -41.46 19.68
CA VAL A 45 -49.81 -39.99 19.80
C VAL A 45 -50.69 -39.50 18.64
N ALA A 46 -51.59 -38.55 18.89
CA ALA A 46 -52.46 -38.01 17.84
C ALA A 46 -51.65 -37.35 16.71
N GLY A 47 -52.12 -37.47 15.46
CA GLY A 47 -51.39 -36.98 14.27
C GLY A 47 -50.29 -37.92 13.75
N ARG A 48 -49.91 -38.97 14.48
CA ARG A 48 -48.92 -39.97 14.04
C ARG A 48 -49.61 -41.17 13.33
N PRO A 49 -49.18 -41.60 12.13
CA PRO A 49 -49.89 -42.64 11.37
C PRO A 49 -49.72 -44.07 11.92
N ARG A 50 -48.77 -44.31 12.84
CA ARG A 50 -48.50 -45.63 13.44
C ARG A 50 -48.24 -45.51 14.94
N PRO A 51 -48.62 -46.51 15.75
CA PRO A 51 -48.32 -46.51 17.17
C PRO A 51 -46.83 -46.73 17.40
N ASN A 52 -46.29 -46.06 18.40
CA ASN A 52 -44.97 -46.35 18.92
C ASN A 52 -44.98 -47.69 19.65
N THR A 53 -43.92 -48.47 19.44
CA THR A 53 -43.74 -49.80 20.03
C THR A 53 -42.32 -49.93 20.55
N ARG A 54 -42.15 -50.47 21.75
CA ARG A 54 -40.83 -50.80 22.32
C ARG A 54 -40.89 -52.15 23.02
N ASN A 55 -39.96 -53.03 22.66
CA ASN A 55 -39.88 -54.39 23.18
C ASN A 55 -38.85 -54.46 24.33
N PHE A 56 -39.12 -55.30 25.33
CA PHE A 56 -38.28 -55.51 26.51
C PHE A 56 -38.16 -57.01 26.82
N ALA A 57 -37.00 -57.42 27.34
CA ALA A 57 -36.75 -58.81 27.72
C ALA A 57 -37.51 -59.24 28.99
N SER A 58 -37.93 -58.31 29.84
CA SER A 58 -38.68 -58.61 31.08
C SER A 58 -39.99 -57.83 31.16
N LYS A 59 -41.00 -58.45 31.79
CA LYS A 59 -42.31 -57.84 32.04
C LYS A 59 -42.17 -56.56 32.88
N THR A 60 -41.36 -56.62 33.93
CA THR A 60 -41.12 -55.50 34.85
C THR A 60 -40.54 -54.27 34.15
N ALA A 61 -39.60 -54.46 33.21
CA ALA A 61 -39.04 -53.34 32.44
C ALA A 61 -40.08 -52.72 31.49
N ALA A 62 -40.93 -53.54 30.85
CA ALA A 62 -42.04 -53.05 30.04
C ALA A 62 -43.10 -52.31 30.88
N GLU A 63 -43.41 -52.81 32.08
CA GLU A 63 -44.35 -52.14 32.99
C GLU A 63 -43.78 -50.83 33.54
N SER A 64 -42.48 -50.75 33.88
CA SER A 64 -41.79 -49.50 34.21
C SER A 64 -41.90 -48.49 33.08
N ARG A 65 -41.53 -48.88 31.84
CA ARG A 65 -41.63 -47.98 30.69
C ARG A 65 -43.06 -47.52 30.42
N ARG A 66 -44.04 -48.39 30.60
CA ARG A 66 -45.46 -48.03 30.49
C ARG A 66 -45.87 -47.03 31.58
N ALA A 67 -45.36 -47.17 32.80
CA ALA A 67 -45.61 -46.26 33.90
C ALA A 67 -44.97 -44.87 33.66
N GLU A 68 -43.76 -44.80 33.08
CA GLU A 68 -43.12 -43.54 32.66
C GLU A 68 -44.00 -42.76 31.67
N ILE A 69 -44.45 -43.41 30.59
CA ILE A 69 -45.31 -42.79 29.57
C ILE A 69 -46.64 -42.33 30.17
N LEU A 70 -47.28 -43.16 31.01
CA LEU A 70 -48.50 -42.76 31.74
C LEU A 70 -48.26 -41.60 32.72
N THR A 71 -47.06 -41.48 33.27
CA THR A 71 -46.69 -40.38 34.18
C THR A 71 -46.51 -39.08 33.41
N ALA A 72 -45.89 -39.10 32.23
CA ALA A 72 -45.83 -37.95 31.32
C ALA A 72 -47.24 -37.45 30.94
N VAL A 73 -48.13 -38.36 30.53
CA VAL A 73 -49.55 -38.03 30.22
C VAL A 73 -50.26 -37.44 31.44
N ARG A 74 -50.12 -38.03 32.64
CA ARG A 74 -50.72 -37.52 33.88
C ARG A 74 -50.19 -36.15 34.32
N LYS A 75 -48.95 -35.81 33.96
CA LYS A 75 -48.34 -34.51 34.22
C LYS A 75 -48.76 -33.43 33.22
N GLY A 76 -49.58 -33.77 32.21
CA GLY A 76 -49.91 -32.85 31.13
C GLY A 76 -48.72 -32.52 30.23
N GLU A 77 -47.76 -33.44 30.11
CA GLU A 77 -46.59 -33.24 29.25
C GLU A 77 -46.98 -33.38 27.77
N ALA A 78 -46.52 -32.45 26.93
CA ALA A 78 -46.68 -32.54 25.49
C ALA A 78 -45.82 -33.68 24.91
N PHE A 79 -46.34 -34.33 23.88
CA PHE A 79 -45.63 -35.33 23.09
C PHE A 79 -45.33 -34.76 21.71
N ASP A 80 -44.14 -35.02 21.22
CA ASP A 80 -43.72 -34.69 19.86
C ASP A 80 -44.42 -35.63 18.86
N VAL A 81 -45.07 -35.12 17.81
CA VAL A 81 -45.86 -35.95 16.88
C VAL A 81 -44.96 -36.83 15.99
N GLU A 82 -43.77 -36.32 15.65
CA GLU A 82 -42.83 -36.92 14.69
C GLU A 82 -42.01 -38.10 15.26
N THR A 83 -41.74 -38.09 16.56
CA THR A 83 -41.11 -39.20 17.29
C THR A 83 -42.13 -39.96 18.15
N GLY A 84 -43.20 -39.30 18.58
CA GLY A 84 -44.17 -39.79 19.55
C GLY A 84 -43.59 -39.97 20.96
N LEU A 85 -42.50 -39.27 21.30
CA LEU A 85 -41.90 -39.27 22.64
C LEU A 85 -42.43 -38.11 23.49
N PRO A 86 -42.43 -38.22 24.83
CA PRO A 86 -42.59 -37.06 25.71
C PRO A 86 -41.53 -35.99 25.37
N LEU A 87 -41.89 -34.71 25.42
CA LEU A 87 -41.01 -33.63 24.98
C LEU A 87 -39.74 -33.52 25.85
N SER A 88 -39.78 -33.94 27.11
CA SER A 88 -38.60 -34.05 27.98
C SER A 88 -37.62 -35.13 27.50
N GLU A 89 -38.12 -36.30 27.10
CA GLU A 89 -37.31 -37.40 26.56
C GLU A 89 -36.76 -37.04 25.18
N TRP A 90 -37.56 -36.39 24.32
CA TRP A 90 -37.08 -35.88 23.04
C TRP A 90 -35.97 -34.83 23.21
N ARG A 91 -36.11 -33.87 24.13
CA ARG A 91 -35.07 -32.87 24.44
C ARG A 91 -33.79 -33.48 25.02
N ALA A 92 -33.88 -34.67 25.64
CA ALA A 92 -32.74 -35.39 26.19
C ALA A 92 -32.06 -36.32 25.16
N LEU A 93 -32.59 -36.46 23.95
CA LEU A 93 -31.87 -37.12 22.85
C LEU A 93 -30.67 -36.26 22.43
N PRO A 94 -29.53 -36.87 22.07
CA PRO A 94 -28.45 -36.15 21.41
C PRO A 94 -29.00 -35.51 20.13
N GLN A 95 -29.03 -34.17 20.10
CA GLN A 95 -29.33 -33.46 18.86
C GLN A 95 -28.19 -33.72 17.88
N PRO A 96 -28.46 -33.88 16.57
CA PRO A 96 -27.40 -33.86 15.59
C PRO A 96 -26.63 -32.55 15.74
N ALA A 97 -25.30 -32.62 15.70
CA ALA A 97 -24.50 -31.40 15.60
C ALA A 97 -24.94 -30.65 14.34
N PRO A 98 -25.01 -29.30 14.36
CA PRO A 98 -25.20 -28.56 13.12
C PRO A 98 -24.10 -28.96 12.14
N ASP A 99 -24.46 -29.11 10.86
CA ASP A 99 -23.46 -29.37 9.81
C ASP A 99 -22.36 -28.31 9.91
N PRO A 100 -21.07 -28.70 9.79
CA PRO A 100 -19.98 -27.73 9.81
C PRO A 100 -20.24 -26.69 8.72
N ALA A 101 -20.10 -25.41 9.08
CA ALA A 101 -20.32 -24.31 8.14
C ALA A 101 -19.47 -24.55 6.87
N PRO A 102 -20.04 -24.33 5.67
CA PRO A 102 -19.33 -24.61 4.42
C PRO A 102 -18.02 -23.85 4.38
N GLU A 103 -16.96 -24.55 3.99
CA GLU A 103 -15.61 -24.01 3.97
C GLU A 103 -15.52 -22.78 3.06
N ARG A 104 -14.88 -21.72 3.56
CA ARG A 104 -14.86 -20.44 2.87
C ARG A 104 -13.94 -20.49 1.66
N THR A 105 -14.43 -19.97 0.54
CA THR A 105 -13.66 -19.89 -0.70
C THR A 105 -12.66 -18.73 -0.66
N TRP A 106 -11.58 -18.83 -1.44
CA TRP A 106 -10.63 -17.73 -1.65
C TRP A 106 -11.33 -16.42 -2.03
N LEU A 107 -12.30 -16.47 -2.96
CA LEU A 107 -13.01 -15.29 -3.45
C LEU A 107 -13.80 -14.58 -2.34
N ALA A 108 -14.46 -15.34 -1.46
CA ALA A 108 -15.18 -14.80 -0.31
C ALA A 108 -14.23 -14.11 0.68
N VAL A 109 -13.18 -14.79 1.12
CA VAL A 109 -12.21 -14.22 2.09
C VAL A 109 -11.45 -13.02 1.51
N ALA A 110 -11.11 -13.07 0.21
CA ALA A 110 -10.46 -11.96 -0.48
C ALA A 110 -11.39 -10.74 -0.65
N ARG A 111 -12.69 -10.93 -0.82
CA ARG A 111 -13.70 -9.85 -0.82
C ARG A 111 -13.80 -9.20 0.56
N ASP A 112 -14.00 -10.00 1.61
CA ASP A 112 -14.09 -9.52 2.99
C ASP A 112 -12.85 -8.74 3.40
N PHE A 113 -11.66 -9.19 3.00
CA PHE A 113 -10.42 -8.46 3.24
C PHE A 113 -10.43 -7.07 2.57
N VAL A 114 -10.93 -6.96 1.33
CA VAL A 114 -11.04 -5.67 0.64
C VAL A 114 -12.06 -4.76 1.32
N ASP A 115 -13.18 -5.30 1.79
CA ASP A 115 -14.21 -4.54 2.51
C ASP A 115 -13.73 -4.07 3.88
N ALA A 116 -13.04 -4.93 4.64
CA ALA A 116 -12.39 -4.56 5.89
C ALA A 116 -11.38 -3.43 5.67
N LYS A 117 -10.52 -3.53 4.66
CA LYS A 117 -9.59 -2.45 4.30
C LYS A 117 -10.31 -1.20 3.78
N TRP A 118 -11.48 -1.32 3.17
CA TRP A 118 -12.30 -0.16 2.84
C TRP A 118 -12.80 0.54 4.09
N ALA A 119 -13.39 -0.21 5.04
CA ALA A 119 -13.91 0.28 6.32
C ALA A 119 -12.82 0.87 7.24
N GLU A 120 -11.60 0.33 7.20
CA GLU A 120 -10.41 0.90 7.87
C GLU A 120 -9.91 2.23 7.25
N HIS A 121 -10.65 2.83 6.31
CA HIS A 121 -10.26 4.03 5.56
C HIS A 121 -8.89 3.92 4.87
N GLN A 122 -8.51 2.71 4.45
CA GLN A 122 -7.25 2.47 3.74
C GLN A 122 -7.14 3.39 2.53
N ALA A 123 -5.99 4.04 2.37
CA ALA A 123 -5.73 4.98 1.27
C ALA A 123 -6.25 4.51 -0.11
N PRO A 124 -7.01 5.34 -0.87
CA PRO A 124 -7.57 4.98 -2.19
C PRO A 124 -6.57 4.38 -3.20
N GLY A 125 -5.35 4.95 -3.29
CA GLY A 125 -4.29 4.39 -4.13
C GLY A 125 -3.80 3.01 -3.67
N THR A 126 -3.88 2.72 -2.37
CA THR A 126 -3.63 1.39 -1.78
C THR A 126 -4.81 0.45 -2.04
N ARG A 127 -6.08 0.89 -1.91
CA ARG A 127 -7.28 0.10 -2.28
C ARG A 127 -7.23 -0.34 -3.73
N ARG A 128 -6.91 0.59 -4.64
CA ARG A 128 -6.68 0.29 -6.06
C ARG A 128 -5.55 -0.72 -6.27
N SER A 129 -4.40 -0.52 -5.61
CA SER A 129 -3.26 -1.44 -5.74
C SER A 129 -3.64 -2.83 -5.23
N LEU A 130 -4.34 -2.93 -4.10
CA LEU A 130 -4.87 -4.17 -3.54
C LEU A 130 -5.75 -4.90 -4.57
N SER A 131 -6.72 -4.22 -5.16
CA SER A 131 -7.56 -4.77 -6.24
C SER A 131 -6.74 -5.26 -7.44
N GLU A 132 -5.74 -4.49 -7.88
CA GLU A 132 -4.81 -4.89 -8.96
C GLU A 132 -3.91 -6.09 -8.60
N ALA A 133 -3.65 -6.36 -7.31
CA ALA A 133 -2.99 -7.59 -6.86
C ALA A 133 -3.94 -8.78 -6.83
N LEU A 134 -5.12 -8.62 -6.19
CA LEU A 134 -6.06 -9.73 -6.01
C LEU A 134 -6.63 -10.18 -7.36
N GLY A 135 -7.06 -9.24 -8.21
CA GLY A 135 -7.46 -9.55 -9.59
C GLY A 135 -6.35 -10.17 -10.45
N SER A 136 -5.09 -10.10 -10.02
CA SER A 136 -3.95 -10.78 -10.66
C SER A 136 -3.64 -12.16 -10.07
N VAL A 137 -4.09 -12.50 -8.86
CA VAL A 137 -3.84 -13.83 -8.25
C VAL A 137 -5.04 -14.76 -8.33
N THR A 138 -6.26 -14.22 -8.19
CA THR A 138 -7.51 -15.00 -8.18
C THR A 138 -7.66 -15.97 -9.35
N PRO A 139 -7.26 -15.65 -10.61
CA PRO A 139 -7.33 -16.61 -11.70
C PRO A 139 -6.51 -17.89 -11.53
N ALA A 140 -5.52 -17.91 -10.63
CA ALA A 140 -4.74 -19.10 -10.26
C ALA A 140 -5.30 -19.85 -9.04
N LEU A 141 -6.41 -19.35 -8.47
CA LEU A 141 -7.10 -19.87 -7.30
C LEU A 141 -8.56 -20.25 -7.63
N PHE A 142 -8.87 -20.37 -8.93
CA PHE A 142 -9.98 -21.17 -9.40
C PHE A 142 -9.56 -22.65 -9.51
N ASP A 143 -10.51 -23.57 -9.41
CA ASP A 143 -10.27 -25.00 -9.59
C ASP A 143 -9.99 -25.35 -11.06
N GLU A 144 -10.73 -24.75 -11.99
CA GLU A 144 -10.61 -24.86 -13.45
C GLU A 144 -10.45 -23.49 -14.15
N PRO A 145 -9.97 -23.44 -15.42
CA PRO A 145 -9.90 -22.18 -16.17
C PRO A 145 -11.28 -21.72 -16.68
N PRO A 146 -11.56 -20.39 -16.72
CA PRO A 146 -12.84 -19.88 -17.18
C PRO A 146 -13.13 -20.24 -18.65
N PRO A 147 -14.39 -20.55 -19.00
CA PRO A 147 -14.81 -20.71 -20.39
C PRO A 147 -14.38 -19.53 -21.26
N ALA A 148 -14.00 -19.79 -22.51
CA ALA A 148 -13.43 -18.75 -23.41
C ALA A 148 -14.32 -17.49 -23.54
N ARG A 149 -15.65 -17.64 -23.48
CA ARG A 149 -16.62 -16.54 -23.48
C ARG A 149 -16.54 -15.63 -22.24
N LEU A 150 -16.15 -16.17 -21.09
CA LEU A 150 -16.03 -15.46 -19.81
C LEU A 150 -14.61 -14.99 -19.51
N ALA A 151 -13.58 -15.56 -20.15
CA ALA A 151 -12.17 -15.30 -19.84
C ALA A 151 -11.74 -13.81 -19.92
N GLY A 152 -12.37 -13.02 -20.81
CA GLY A 152 -12.21 -11.56 -20.83
C GLY A 152 -12.90 -10.88 -19.63
N LEU A 153 -14.16 -11.23 -19.41
CA LEU A 153 -15.02 -10.67 -18.37
C LEU A 153 -14.52 -10.96 -16.95
N VAL A 154 -13.88 -12.11 -16.67
CA VAL A 154 -13.34 -12.45 -15.33
C VAL A 154 -12.45 -11.33 -14.80
N ARG A 155 -11.53 -10.80 -15.62
CA ARG A 155 -10.62 -9.74 -15.18
C ARG A 155 -11.34 -8.41 -14.96
N GLU A 156 -12.32 -8.11 -15.81
CA GLU A 156 -13.12 -6.89 -15.72
C GLU A 156 -14.02 -6.92 -14.50
N ALA A 157 -14.67 -8.06 -14.21
CA ALA A 157 -15.44 -8.29 -13.00
C ALA A 157 -14.57 -8.20 -11.74
N LEU A 158 -13.38 -8.82 -11.72
CA LEU A 158 -12.49 -8.79 -10.56
C LEU A 158 -12.05 -7.37 -10.18
N ALA A 159 -11.60 -6.56 -11.15
CA ALA A 159 -11.12 -5.19 -10.92
C ALA A 159 -12.22 -4.11 -10.96
N GLY A 160 -13.36 -4.44 -11.57
CA GLY A 160 -14.53 -3.60 -11.78
C GLY A 160 -15.52 -3.63 -10.63
N TRP A 161 -15.71 -4.81 -10.04
CA TRP A 161 -16.77 -5.12 -9.08
C TRP A 161 -16.26 -5.84 -7.83
N VAL A 162 -15.81 -7.10 -7.98
CA VAL A 162 -15.47 -8.03 -6.88
C VAL A 162 -14.57 -7.35 -5.84
N PHE A 163 -13.44 -6.81 -6.28
CA PHE A 163 -12.46 -6.13 -5.41
C PHE A 163 -12.58 -4.60 -5.47
N ARG A 164 -13.82 -4.09 -5.56
CA ARG A 164 -14.14 -2.65 -5.54
C ARG A 164 -15.39 -2.38 -4.70
N THR A 165 -15.25 -2.45 -3.38
CA THR A 165 -16.32 -2.20 -2.38
C THR A 165 -17.15 -0.95 -2.67
N GLY A 166 -16.53 0.16 -3.05
CA GLY A 166 -17.24 1.41 -3.35
C GLY A 166 -18.14 1.40 -4.60
N SER A 167 -18.04 0.39 -5.47
CA SER A 167 -19.01 0.16 -6.55
C SER A 167 -19.93 -1.04 -6.27
N ARG A 168 -19.38 -2.09 -5.62
CA ARG A 168 -20.11 -3.30 -5.23
C ARG A 168 -21.13 -3.06 -4.12
N THR A 169 -20.90 -2.08 -3.24
CA THR A 169 -21.74 -1.88 -2.05
C THR A 169 -22.23 -0.44 -1.91
N ILE A 170 -23.46 -0.29 -1.42
CA ILE A 170 -24.05 0.98 -1.01
C ILE A 170 -24.05 1.05 0.52
N LEU A 171 -23.81 2.24 1.08
CA LEU A 171 -23.92 2.48 2.51
C LEU A 171 -25.38 2.74 2.88
N GLY A 172 -25.97 1.86 3.69
CA GLY A 172 -27.33 1.99 4.20
C GLY A 172 -27.46 3.08 5.28
N PRO A 173 -28.70 3.51 5.61
CA PRO A 173 -28.95 4.51 6.65
C PRO A 173 -28.50 4.11 8.05
N ASP A 174 -28.30 2.81 8.29
CA ASP A 174 -27.79 2.21 9.52
C ASP A 174 -26.25 2.18 9.60
N GLY A 175 -25.56 2.73 8.59
CA GLY A 175 -24.11 2.71 8.48
C GLY A 175 -23.52 1.36 8.03
N ARG A 176 -24.35 0.38 7.65
CA ARG A 176 -23.88 -0.91 7.11
C ARG A 176 -23.77 -0.85 5.60
N ARG A 177 -22.79 -1.56 5.05
CA ARG A 177 -22.66 -1.75 3.59
C ARG A 177 -23.51 -2.93 3.15
N VAL A 178 -24.30 -2.72 2.11
CA VAL A 178 -25.16 -3.74 1.48
C VAL A 178 -24.71 -3.93 0.04
N GLU A 179 -24.72 -5.17 -0.45
CA GLU A 179 -24.46 -5.47 -1.86
C GLU A 179 -25.43 -4.72 -2.77
N ASN A 180 -24.89 -4.17 -3.85
CA ASN A 180 -25.63 -3.53 -4.92
C ASN A 180 -25.91 -4.52 -6.06
N GLU A 181 -26.79 -4.18 -7.00
CA GLU A 181 -27.02 -5.01 -8.18
C GLU A 181 -25.78 -4.99 -9.12
N PRO A 182 -25.27 -6.16 -9.56
CA PRO A 182 -24.10 -6.21 -10.44
C PRO A 182 -24.39 -5.63 -11.82
N PRO A 183 -23.36 -5.16 -12.56
CA PRO A 183 -23.53 -4.62 -13.90
C PRO A 183 -24.21 -5.61 -14.85
N GLU A 184 -25.00 -5.08 -15.79
CA GLU A 184 -25.70 -5.88 -16.79
C GLU A 184 -24.71 -6.78 -17.56
N GLY A 185 -25.09 -8.05 -17.73
CA GLY A 185 -24.24 -9.08 -18.35
C GLY A 185 -23.13 -9.66 -17.47
N TRP A 186 -22.93 -9.20 -16.23
CA TRP A 186 -21.88 -9.74 -15.33
C TRP A 186 -22.37 -10.89 -14.43
N ALA A 187 -23.67 -11.16 -14.37
CA ALA A 187 -24.24 -12.22 -13.52
C ALA A 187 -23.65 -13.61 -13.80
N GLU A 188 -23.48 -14.00 -15.07
CA GLU A 188 -22.93 -15.31 -15.45
C GLU A 188 -21.47 -15.47 -14.98
N VAL A 189 -20.63 -14.45 -15.20
CA VAL A 189 -19.21 -14.53 -14.81
C VAL A 189 -19.04 -14.45 -13.29
N LEU A 190 -19.89 -13.71 -12.58
CA LEU A 190 -19.88 -13.67 -11.12
C LEU A 190 -20.27 -15.04 -10.55
N ALA A 191 -21.36 -15.64 -11.03
CA ALA A 191 -21.80 -16.98 -10.60
C ALA A 191 -20.74 -18.06 -10.88
N TRP A 192 -20.11 -18.02 -12.07
CA TRP A 192 -19.01 -18.93 -12.39
C TRP A 192 -17.83 -18.76 -11.42
N MET A 193 -17.43 -17.53 -11.10
CA MET A 193 -16.32 -17.27 -10.17
C MET A 193 -16.62 -17.70 -8.73
N GLU A 194 -17.86 -17.60 -8.24
CA GLU A 194 -18.23 -18.14 -6.92
C GLU A 194 -18.13 -19.67 -6.90
N GLN A 195 -18.69 -20.33 -7.93
CA GLN A 195 -18.75 -21.79 -8.01
C GLN A 195 -17.36 -22.45 -8.13
N HIS A 196 -16.43 -21.81 -8.85
CA HIS A 196 -15.12 -22.37 -9.18
C HIS A 196 -14.00 -21.79 -8.32
N SER A 197 -14.30 -20.91 -7.34
CA SER A 197 -13.29 -20.45 -6.39
C SER A 197 -12.92 -21.58 -5.43
N ARG A 198 -11.64 -21.93 -5.38
CA ARG A 198 -11.13 -22.94 -4.44
C ARG A 198 -11.47 -22.60 -2.98
N PRO A 199 -11.67 -23.61 -2.11
CA PRO A 199 -11.59 -23.44 -0.67
C PRO A 199 -10.27 -22.76 -0.30
N ILE A 200 -10.26 -21.90 0.72
CA ILE A 200 -9.03 -21.18 1.07
C ILE A 200 -7.96 -22.10 1.71
N SER A 201 -8.38 -23.24 2.27
CA SER A 201 -7.49 -24.30 2.77
C SER A 201 -6.64 -24.96 1.68
N ASP A 202 -7.05 -24.94 0.39
CA ASP A 202 -6.23 -25.38 -0.75
C ASP A 202 -4.86 -24.67 -0.79
N LEU A 203 -4.74 -23.46 -0.21
CA LEU A 203 -3.47 -22.76 -0.11
C LEU A 203 -2.43 -23.51 0.75
N ALA A 204 -2.85 -24.45 1.62
CA ALA A 204 -1.95 -25.36 2.32
C ALA A 204 -1.19 -26.28 1.36
N ASP A 205 -1.74 -26.57 0.15
CA ASP A 205 -0.98 -27.23 -0.90
C ASP A 205 0.08 -26.27 -1.47
N VAL A 206 1.33 -26.74 -1.39
CA VAL A 206 2.52 -26.10 -1.95
C VAL A 206 2.36 -25.85 -3.45
N ALA A 207 1.68 -26.73 -4.19
CA ALA A 207 1.45 -26.55 -5.64
C ALA A 207 0.53 -25.35 -5.92
N VAL A 208 -0.59 -25.23 -5.19
CA VAL A 208 -1.55 -24.13 -5.34
C VAL A 208 -0.93 -22.80 -4.93
N THR A 209 -0.28 -22.74 -3.75
CA THR A 209 0.42 -21.51 -3.32
C THR A 209 1.56 -21.13 -4.26
N ARG A 210 2.28 -22.10 -4.83
CA ARG A 210 3.33 -21.82 -5.83
C ARG A 210 2.74 -21.29 -7.13
N ALA A 211 1.62 -21.83 -7.62
CA ALA A 211 0.91 -21.34 -8.79
C ALA A 211 0.44 -19.88 -8.62
N ALA A 212 -0.09 -19.54 -7.43
CA ALA A 212 -0.44 -18.16 -7.07
C ALA A 212 0.78 -17.22 -7.13
N LEU A 213 1.91 -17.60 -6.52
CA LEU A 213 3.15 -16.79 -6.52
C LEU A 213 3.78 -16.65 -7.91
N VAL A 214 3.73 -17.70 -8.74
CA VAL A 214 4.14 -17.64 -10.15
C VAL A 214 3.26 -16.67 -10.92
N THR A 215 1.95 -16.70 -10.72
CA THR A 215 1.00 -15.80 -11.41
C THR A 215 1.24 -14.33 -11.03
N LEU A 216 1.46 -14.04 -9.73
CA LEU A 216 1.84 -12.69 -9.27
C LEU A 216 3.15 -12.17 -9.86
N SER A 217 4.05 -13.09 -10.24
CA SER A 217 5.36 -12.77 -10.84
C SER A 217 5.27 -12.32 -12.31
N HIS A 218 4.13 -12.52 -12.97
CA HIS A 218 3.96 -12.26 -14.40
C HIS A 218 3.00 -11.10 -14.70
N ARG A 219 3.11 -10.60 -15.93
CA ARG A 219 2.21 -9.64 -16.56
C ARG A 219 1.15 -10.39 -17.39
N LEU A 220 0.14 -9.66 -17.84
CA LEU A 220 -0.93 -10.17 -18.71
C LEU A 220 -0.42 -10.68 -20.07
N ASP A 221 0.75 -10.24 -20.52
CA ASP A 221 1.44 -10.70 -21.73
C ASP A 221 2.40 -11.89 -21.46
N GLY A 222 2.25 -12.59 -20.32
CA GLY A 222 3.07 -13.73 -19.92
C GLY A 222 4.52 -13.38 -19.53
N LYS A 223 4.96 -12.13 -19.72
CA LYS A 223 6.33 -11.70 -19.41
C LYS A 223 6.50 -11.39 -17.92
N PRO A 224 7.72 -11.50 -17.35
CA PRO A 224 7.97 -11.12 -15.96
C PRO A 224 7.54 -9.69 -15.65
N ALA A 225 6.89 -9.51 -14.51
CA ALA A 225 6.57 -8.19 -13.98
C ALA A 225 7.81 -7.52 -13.38
N ALA A 226 7.78 -6.19 -13.24
CA ALA A 226 8.88 -5.47 -12.61
C ALA A 226 9.04 -5.91 -11.14
N ALA A 227 10.28 -6.03 -10.65
CA ALA A 227 10.56 -6.55 -9.30
C ALA A 227 9.71 -5.88 -8.21
N ASN A 228 9.55 -4.55 -8.26
CA ASN A 228 8.71 -3.80 -7.31
C ASN A 228 7.22 -4.18 -7.41
N THR A 229 6.71 -4.46 -8.62
CA THR A 229 5.33 -4.92 -8.86
C THR A 229 5.09 -6.29 -8.22
N ILE A 230 6.02 -7.23 -8.43
CA ILE A 230 5.96 -8.56 -7.81
C ILE A 230 6.00 -8.44 -6.28
N THR A 231 6.88 -7.59 -5.74
CA THR A 231 7.00 -7.35 -4.29
C THR A 231 5.69 -6.86 -3.68
N TRP A 232 5.06 -5.81 -4.24
CA TRP A 232 3.84 -5.27 -3.63
C TRP A 232 2.64 -6.20 -3.82
N ARG A 233 2.57 -6.94 -4.93
CA ARG A 233 1.56 -7.97 -5.16
C ARG A 233 1.63 -9.10 -4.13
N ARG A 234 2.81 -9.68 -3.92
CA ARG A 234 3.03 -10.69 -2.86
C ARG A 234 2.68 -10.15 -1.48
N MET A 235 2.97 -8.88 -1.21
CA MET A 235 2.68 -8.25 0.08
C MET A 235 1.17 -8.10 0.35
N PHE A 236 0.32 -7.83 -0.65
CA PHE A 236 -1.13 -7.90 -0.47
C PHE A 236 -1.65 -9.34 -0.37
N PHE A 237 -1.15 -10.26 -1.19
CA PHE A 237 -1.52 -11.69 -1.08
C PHE A 237 -1.21 -12.26 0.31
N SER A 238 -0.05 -11.91 0.87
CA SER A 238 0.32 -12.27 2.24
C SER A 238 -0.60 -11.65 3.30
N GLN A 239 -1.17 -10.47 3.07
CA GLN A 239 -2.11 -9.88 4.02
C GLN A 239 -3.48 -10.57 4.01
N VAL A 240 -3.97 -11.04 2.84
CA VAL A 240 -5.18 -11.87 2.80
C VAL A 240 -4.96 -13.20 3.52
N ILE A 241 -3.79 -13.82 3.35
CA ILE A 241 -3.41 -15.04 4.10
C ILE A 241 -3.38 -14.76 5.62
N THR A 242 -2.78 -13.65 6.08
CA THR A 242 -2.81 -13.27 7.50
C THR A 242 -4.25 -13.01 8.00
N PHE A 243 -5.09 -12.38 7.19
CA PHE A 243 -6.50 -12.12 7.50
C PHE A 243 -7.29 -13.43 7.64
N ALA A 244 -7.13 -14.37 6.71
CA ALA A 244 -7.72 -15.71 6.78
C ALA A 244 -7.34 -16.44 8.06
N ILE A 245 -6.05 -16.44 8.43
CA ILE A 245 -5.55 -17.06 9.67
C ILE A 245 -6.19 -16.39 10.90
N THR A 246 -6.35 -15.06 10.89
CA THR A 246 -6.96 -14.32 12.00
C THR A 246 -8.45 -14.61 12.16
N HIS A 247 -9.15 -15.00 11.09
CA HIS A 247 -10.57 -15.39 11.12
C HIS A 247 -10.77 -16.89 11.37
N GLY A 248 -9.70 -17.68 11.44
CA GLY A 248 -9.76 -19.14 11.57
C GLY A 248 -10.01 -19.89 10.25
N ASP A 249 -10.00 -19.18 9.12
CA ASP A 249 -10.26 -19.74 7.78
C ASP A 249 -9.06 -20.54 7.24
N LEU A 250 -7.86 -20.37 7.82
CA LEU A 250 -6.63 -21.06 7.41
C LEU A 250 -5.72 -21.27 8.63
N GLU A 251 -5.20 -22.48 8.84
CA GLU A 251 -4.41 -22.79 10.06
C GLU A 251 -3.05 -22.09 10.13
N ALA A 252 -2.35 -21.98 9.00
CA ALA A 252 -0.96 -21.53 8.94
C ALA A 252 -0.63 -20.81 7.63
N ASN A 253 0.46 -20.03 7.63
CA ASN A 253 0.91 -19.30 6.44
C ASN A 253 1.74 -20.22 5.51
N PRO A 254 1.29 -20.53 4.29
CA PRO A 254 1.98 -21.45 3.37
C PRO A 254 3.13 -20.79 2.59
N LEU A 255 3.23 -19.46 2.58
CA LEU A 255 4.21 -18.72 1.77
C LEU A 255 5.68 -19.08 2.03
N PRO A 256 6.13 -19.45 3.26
CA PRO A 256 7.50 -19.90 3.49
C PRO A 256 7.82 -21.25 2.84
N GLY A 257 6.85 -22.16 2.76
CA GLY A 257 7.02 -23.51 2.19
C GLY A 257 7.05 -23.55 0.66
N ALA A 258 6.55 -22.49 -0.01
CA ALA A 258 6.31 -22.45 -1.45
C ALA A 258 7.55 -22.45 -2.38
N GLN A 259 8.77 -22.54 -1.81
CA GLN A 259 10.06 -22.55 -2.53
C GLN A 259 10.18 -21.48 -3.64
N TRP A 260 9.73 -20.25 -3.35
CA TRP A 260 9.69 -19.15 -4.31
C TRP A 260 10.72 -18.05 -3.98
N THR A 261 11.54 -17.68 -4.97
CA THR A 261 12.58 -16.66 -4.79
C THR A 261 12.07 -15.25 -5.11
N PRO A 262 12.11 -14.29 -4.17
CA PRO A 262 11.74 -12.90 -4.46
C PRO A 262 12.73 -12.23 -5.43
N PRO A 263 12.26 -11.41 -6.38
CA PRO A 263 13.13 -10.72 -7.32
C PRO A 263 13.95 -9.63 -6.61
N ARG A 264 15.22 -9.48 -7.00
CA ARG A 264 16.09 -8.42 -6.50
C ARG A 264 15.55 -7.04 -6.92
N LYS A 265 15.18 -6.21 -5.95
CA LYS A 265 14.73 -4.84 -6.18
C LYS A 265 15.92 -3.90 -6.32
N VAL A 266 16.08 -3.27 -7.49
CA VAL A 266 16.99 -2.13 -7.66
C VAL A 266 16.34 -0.92 -6.98
N VAL A 267 16.90 -0.49 -5.85
CA VAL A 267 16.43 0.69 -5.09
C VAL A 267 17.17 1.97 -5.53
N VAL A 268 18.36 1.81 -6.11
CA VAL A 268 19.27 2.92 -6.46
C VAL A 268 18.90 3.56 -7.79
N VAL A 269 19.05 4.87 -7.90
CA VAL A 269 18.88 5.63 -9.15
C VAL A 269 19.91 5.19 -10.20
N ASP A 270 19.45 5.02 -11.44
CA ASP A 270 20.33 4.88 -12.60
C ASP A 270 20.91 6.27 -12.94
N ARG A 271 22.24 6.43 -12.84
CA ARG A 271 22.96 7.66 -13.23
C ARG A 271 22.55 8.17 -14.61
N ARG A 272 22.24 7.28 -15.56
CA ARG A 272 21.87 7.62 -16.94
C ARG A 272 20.49 8.28 -17.06
N ALA A 273 19.64 8.19 -16.04
CA ALA A 273 18.36 8.89 -16.00
C ALA A 273 18.50 10.36 -15.55
N VAL A 274 19.55 10.67 -14.79
CA VAL A 274 19.84 12.02 -14.27
C VAL A 274 20.31 12.93 -15.41
N VAL A 275 19.65 14.07 -15.54
CA VAL A 275 19.93 15.07 -16.58
C VAL A 275 20.82 16.19 -16.05
N ASP A 276 21.78 16.63 -16.85
CA ASP A 276 22.59 17.81 -16.56
C ASP A 276 21.80 19.11 -16.78
N HIS A 277 22.40 20.24 -16.41
CA HIS A 277 21.75 21.53 -16.43
C HIS A 277 21.44 22.06 -17.84
N GLY A 278 22.38 21.97 -18.79
CA GLY A 278 22.16 22.44 -20.15
C GLY A 278 21.05 21.65 -20.85
N ARG A 279 20.99 20.33 -20.64
CA ARG A 279 19.90 19.49 -21.11
C ARG A 279 18.57 19.75 -20.41
N ALA A 280 18.57 20.03 -19.10
CA ALA A 280 17.36 20.41 -18.38
C ALA A 280 16.78 21.72 -18.91
N LEU A 281 17.60 22.74 -19.15
CA LEU A 281 17.15 24.01 -19.75
C LEU A 281 16.57 23.81 -21.16
N ARG A 282 17.19 22.98 -22.01
CA ARG A 282 16.62 22.63 -23.34
C ARG A 282 15.25 21.94 -23.21
N LEU A 283 15.07 21.06 -22.23
CA LEU A 283 13.79 20.40 -21.95
C LEU A 283 12.73 21.40 -21.46
N LEU A 284 13.08 22.31 -20.56
CA LEU A 284 12.17 23.36 -20.07
C LEU A 284 11.75 24.31 -21.20
N ALA A 285 12.68 24.76 -22.04
CA ALA A 285 12.38 25.58 -23.21
C ALA A 285 11.45 24.87 -24.21
N ALA A 286 11.66 23.58 -24.47
CA ALA A 286 10.78 22.78 -25.33
C ALA A 286 9.39 22.53 -24.71
N VAL A 287 9.25 22.57 -23.38
CA VAL A 287 7.95 22.67 -22.73
C VAL A 287 7.36 24.05 -22.93
N ALA A 288 8.11 25.12 -22.68
CA ALA A 288 7.63 26.50 -22.74
C ALA A 288 7.01 26.86 -24.09
N GLU A 289 7.58 26.36 -25.18
CA GLU A 289 7.05 26.56 -26.54
C GLU A 289 5.76 25.75 -26.82
N ARG A 290 5.56 24.60 -26.16
CA ARG A 290 4.44 23.67 -26.43
C ARG A 290 3.27 23.80 -25.45
N ALA A 291 3.57 24.20 -24.21
CA ALA A 291 2.69 24.27 -23.06
C ALA A 291 3.33 25.21 -22.02
N PRO A 292 3.36 26.54 -22.27
CA PRO A 292 4.03 27.50 -21.40
C PRO A 292 3.49 27.49 -19.97
N GLU A 293 2.24 27.08 -19.76
CA GLU A 293 1.62 26.93 -18.44
C GLU A 293 2.21 25.78 -17.60
N LEU A 294 3.10 24.96 -18.17
CA LEU A 294 3.80 23.88 -17.49
C LEU A 294 5.32 24.09 -17.39
N GLU A 295 5.89 25.19 -17.91
CA GLU A 295 7.34 25.45 -17.80
C GLU A 295 7.76 25.52 -16.31
N ALA A 296 7.12 26.40 -15.55
CA ALA A 296 7.37 26.53 -14.12
C ALA A 296 7.04 25.25 -13.33
N PHE A 297 6.06 24.45 -13.77
CA PHE A 297 5.71 23.17 -13.15
C PHE A 297 6.89 22.18 -13.19
N TYR A 298 7.54 22.00 -14.34
CA TYR A 298 8.75 21.16 -14.39
C TYR A 298 9.95 21.83 -13.72
N ALA A 299 10.03 23.16 -13.75
CA ALA A 299 11.09 23.89 -13.07
C ALA A 299 11.06 23.68 -11.54
N CYS A 300 9.89 23.64 -10.90
CA CYS A 300 9.76 23.26 -9.48
C CYS A 300 10.36 21.87 -9.20
N ILE A 301 10.04 20.88 -10.04
CA ILE A 301 10.54 19.50 -9.90
C ILE A 301 12.07 19.46 -10.10
N TYR A 302 12.62 20.31 -10.97
CA TYR A 302 14.05 20.36 -11.30
C TYR A 302 14.92 21.18 -10.33
N TYR A 303 14.44 22.34 -9.86
CA TYR A 303 15.22 23.24 -9.00
C TYR A 303 14.93 23.05 -7.51
N ALA A 304 13.67 22.80 -7.13
CA ALA A 304 13.23 22.61 -5.75
C ALA A 304 12.96 21.12 -5.40
N ALA A 305 13.32 20.21 -6.31
CA ALA A 305 13.14 18.76 -6.15
C ALA A 305 11.70 18.32 -5.82
N THR A 306 10.65 19.11 -6.09
CA THR A 306 9.28 18.78 -5.69
C THR A 306 8.77 17.49 -6.35
N ARG A 307 7.86 16.77 -5.70
CA ARG A 307 7.10 15.70 -6.34
C ARG A 307 6.09 16.32 -7.30
N PRO A 308 5.69 15.67 -8.42
CA PRO A 308 4.65 16.20 -9.30
C PRO A 308 3.33 16.52 -8.58
N GLY A 309 2.94 15.70 -7.60
CA GLY A 309 1.74 15.92 -6.77
C GLY A 309 1.89 16.96 -5.66
N GLU A 310 3.11 17.28 -5.22
CA GLU A 310 3.37 18.46 -4.37
C GLU A 310 3.28 19.73 -5.22
N THR A 311 3.95 19.72 -6.39
CA THR A 311 3.99 20.85 -7.33
C THR A 311 2.61 21.32 -7.75
N GLN A 312 1.71 20.38 -8.04
CA GLN A 312 0.35 20.65 -8.51
C GLN A 312 -0.49 21.45 -7.51
N GLU A 313 -0.22 21.30 -6.22
CA GLU A 313 -1.02 21.90 -5.13
C GLU A 313 -0.40 23.18 -4.57
N LEU A 314 0.75 23.62 -5.10
CA LEU A 314 1.40 24.85 -4.67
C LEU A 314 0.44 26.04 -4.73
N THR A 315 0.22 26.67 -3.59
CA THR A 315 -0.52 27.93 -3.48
C THR A 315 0.45 29.12 -3.46
N ILE A 316 -0.09 30.31 -3.74
CA ILE A 316 0.68 31.55 -3.68
C ILE A 316 1.17 31.86 -2.25
N ASP A 317 0.36 31.53 -1.24
CA ASP A 317 0.66 31.81 0.19
C ASP A 317 1.81 30.95 0.74
N GLN A 318 2.12 29.83 0.09
CA GLN A 318 3.27 28.97 0.40
C GLN A 318 4.60 29.52 -0.16
N LEU A 319 4.60 30.60 -0.95
CA LEU A 319 5.74 31.02 -1.77
C LEU A 319 6.31 32.39 -1.38
N THR A 320 7.55 32.41 -0.91
CA THR A 320 8.34 33.64 -0.79
C THR A 320 9.14 33.86 -2.08
N LEU A 321 8.71 34.83 -2.90
CA LEU A 321 9.25 35.10 -4.24
C LEU A 321 9.85 36.53 -4.34
N PRO A 322 11.07 36.77 -3.83
CA PRO A 322 11.71 38.09 -3.94
C PRO A 322 11.97 38.48 -5.40
N GLU A 323 12.23 39.77 -5.66
CA GLU A 323 12.55 40.25 -7.00
C GLU A 323 13.88 39.72 -7.52
N THR A 324 14.85 39.54 -6.62
CA THR A 324 16.17 38.95 -6.90
C THR A 324 16.60 38.05 -5.74
N GLY A 325 17.50 37.09 -6.01
CA GLY A 325 18.01 36.17 -5.00
C GLY A 325 17.16 34.93 -4.77
N TRP A 326 17.39 34.27 -3.64
CA TRP A 326 16.75 33.00 -3.29
C TRP A 326 15.36 33.24 -2.68
N GLY A 327 14.39 32.45 -3.13
CA GLY A 327 13.08 32.37 -2.50
C GLY A 327 12.95 31.13 -1.62
N GLU A 328 11.75 30.90 -1.10
CA GLU A 328 11.42 29.72 -0.31
C GLU A 328 10.01 29.21 -0.66
N VAL A 329 9.80 27.91 -0.57
CA VAL A 329 8.46 27.29 -0.58
C VAL A 329 8.22 26.48 0.70
N ALA A 330 7.10 26.75 1.36
CA ALA A 330 6.56 25.98 2.46
C ALA A 330 5.75 24.79 1.91
N LEU A 331 6.31 23.57 1.93
CA LEU A 331 5.63 22.38 1.43
C LEU A 331 4.85 21.67 2.54
N GLU A 332 3.51 21.77 2.48
CA GLU A 332 2.59 21.33 3.54
C GLU A 332 1.92 19.97 3.28
N GLY A 333 1.79 19.55 2.01
CA GLY A 333 1.00 18.35 1.66
C GLY A 333 1.30 17.75 0.28
N ASN A 334 0.60 16.67 -0.05
CA ASN A 334 0.68 16.03 -1.37
C ASN A 334 -0.70 15.44 -1.75
N ASN A 335 -1.28 15.93 -2.85
CA ASN A 335 -2.59 15.49 -3.35
C ASN A 335 -2.43 14.58 -4.58
N PRO A 336 -2.21 13.26 -4.40
CA PRO A 336 -2.15 12.34 -5.52
C PRO A 336 -3.52 12.27 -6.21
N GLU A 337 -3.54 12.25 -7.55
CA GLU A 337 -4.76 12.06 -8.33
C GLU A 337 -5.43 10.72 -7.95
N VAL A 338 -6.50 10.79 -7.17
CA VAL A 338 -7.38 9.67 -6.84
C VAL A 338 -8.47 9.57 -7.92
N SER A 339 -8.95 8.36 -8.19
CA SER A 339 -10.14 8.18 -9.02
C SER A 339 -11.34 8.06 -8.07
N PRO A 340 -12.48 8.74 -8.34
CA PRO A 340 -13.71 8.65 -7.56
C PRO A 340 -14.08 7.24 -7.12
N LEU A 341 -13.88 6.27 -8.00
CA LEU A 341 -14.16 4.84 -7.84
C LEU A 341 -13.42 4.15 -6.67
N TRP A 342 -12.42 4.83 -6.07
CA TRP A 342 -11.63 4.35 -4.93
C TRP A 342 -11.73 5.26 -3.70
N SER A 343 -12.42 6.40 -3.84
CA SER A 343 -12.62 7.41 -2.80
C SER A 343 -13.79 7.03 -1.90
N ASP A 344 -13.77 7.48 -0.64
CA ASP A 344 -14.96 7.49 0.20
C ASP A 344 -15.93 8.63 -0.18
N GLU A 345 -15.40 9.66 -0.87
CA GLU A 345 -16.14 10.80 -1.41
C GLU A 345 -15.95 10.84 -2.93
N PRO A 346 -16.88 10.28 -3.73
CA PRO A 346 -16.69 10.19 -5.19
C PRO A 346 -16.73 11.57 -5.87
N ASP A 347 -17.51 12.51 -5.34
CA ASP A 347 -17.61 13.89 -5.86
C ASP A 347 -16.37 14.74 -5.56
N GLN A 348 -15.49 14.26 -4.68
CA GLN A 348 -14.19 14.86 -4.37
C GLN A 348 -13.04 13.95 -4.87
N PRO A 349 -12.73 13.93 -6.18
CA PRO A 349 -11.70 13.06 -6.76
C PRO A 349 -10.28 13.29 -6.23
N ARG A 350 -10.04 14.36 -5.47
CA ARG A 350 -8.70 14.76 -5.01
C ARG A 350 -8.75 15.26 -3.57
N GLN A 351 -8.80 14.32 -2.63
CA GLN A 351 -8.58 14.61 -1.22
C GLN A 351 -7.10 14.97 -1.00
N ALA A 352 -6.82 16.21 -0.57
CA ALA A 352 -5.48 16.59 -0.13
C ALA A 352 -5.05 15.69 1.03
N ARG A 353 -3.84 15.12 0.97
CA ARG A 353 -3.38 14.13 1.97
C ARG A 353 -2.05 14.51 2.58
N GLU A 354 -1.88 14.00 3.78
CA GLU A 354 -0.64 14.01 4.55
C GLU A 354 0.53 13.43 3.72
N LEU A 355 1.71 14.02 3.90
CA LEU A 355 2.94 13.48 3.38
C LEU A 355 3.24 12.14 4.08
N LYS A 356 3.45 11.07 3.31
CA LYS A 356 3.69 9.72 3.87
C LYS A 356 4.80 9.73 4.93
N HIS A 357 4.49 9.15 6.10
CA HIS A 357 5.37 9.00 7.28
C HIS A 357 5.58 10.26 8.15
N ARG A 358 4.62 11.19 8.19
CA ARG A 358 4.70 12.39 9.04
C ARG A 358 3.39 12.66 9.77
N GLU A 359 3.48 13.36 10.90
CA GLU A 359 2.32 13.85 11.65
C GLU A 359 1.66 15.04 10.92
N LYS A 360 0.42 15.32 11.30
CA LYS A 360 -0.44 16.32 10.66
C LYS A 360 0.15 17.73 10.77
N GLY A 361 0.48 18.35 9.64
CA GLY A 361 0.89 19.75 9.56
C GLY A 361 2.40 20.02 9.54
N GLU A 362 3.26 19.01 9.39
CA GLU A 362 4.72 19.22 9.30
C GLU A 362 5.14 19.86 7.95
N VAL A 363 5.10 21.19 7.91
CA VAL A 363 5.62 22.02 6.81
C VAL A 363 7.13 21.86 6.70
N ARG A 364 7.66 21.68 5.49
CA ARG A 364 9.11 21.80 5.24
C ARG A 364 9.44 23.02 4.37
N PRO A 365 10.37 23.90 4.78
CA PRO A 365 10.90 24.93 3.90
C PRO A 365 11.81 24.27 2.85
N VAL A 366 11.71 24.73 1.60
CA VAL A 366 12.60 24.32 0.50
C VAL A 366 13.09 25.56 -0.23
N PRO A 367 14.41 25.75 -0.39
CA PRO A 367 14.96 26.92 -1.06
C PRO A 367 14.63 26.91 -2.56
N LEU A 368 14.15 28.04 -3.06
CA LEU A 368 13.88 28.28 -4.47
C LEU A 368 15.08 28.99 -5.10
N HIS A 369 15.75 28.30 -6.04
CA HIS A 369 16.83 28.89 -6.84
C HIS A 369 16.36 30.18 -7.55
N PRO A 370 17.20 31.22 -7.70
CA PRO A 370 16.79 32.49 -8.33
C PRO A 370 16.11 32.32 -9.70
N ASP A 371 16.61 31.41 -10.55
CA ASP A 371 15.97 31.09 -11.84
C ASP A 371 14.53 30.57 -11.68
N LEU A 372 14.28 29.75 -10.65
CA LEU A 372 12.94 29.23 -10.34
C LEU A 372 12.04 30.35 -9.80
N VAL A 373 12.56 31.26 -8.98
CA VAL A 373 11.81 32.44 -8.52
C VAL A 373 11.37 33.29 -9.72
N ALA A 374 12.28 33.56 -10.66
CA ALA A 374 11.97 34.30 -11.88
C ALA A 374 10.96 33.57 -12.79
N LEU A 375 11.05 32.23 -12.90
CA LEU A 375 10.09 31.39 -13.62
C LEU A 375 8.70 31.41 -12.97
N LEU A 376 8.63 31.31 -11.64
CA LEU A 376 7.38 31.34 -10.88
C LEU A 376 6.71 32.71 -10.97
N ARG A 377 7.46 33.82 -10.78
CA ARG A 377 6.94 35.19 -10.92
C ARG A 377 6.35 35.42 -12.31
N ARG A 378 7.09 35.08 -13.38
CA ARG A 378 6.60 35.15 -14.78
C ARG A 378 5.38 34.27 -15.03
N HIS A 379 5.32 33.08 -14.43
CA HIS A 379 4.16 32.18 -14.54
C HIS A 379 2.92 32.79 -13.87
N ILE A 380 3.05 33.31 -12.65
CA ILE A 380 1.97 33.96 -11.90
C ILE A 380 1.47 35.22 -12.63
N GLU A 381 2.39 36.06 -13.12
CA GLU A 381 2.05 37.24 -13.92
C GLU A 381 1.27 36.88 -15.20
N ARG A 382 1.72 35.85 -15.93
CA ARG A 382 1.13 35.46 -17.22
C ARG A 382 -0.17 34.67 -17.10
N PHE A 383 -0.29 33.83 -16.08
CA PHE A 383 -1.39 32.85 -15.96
C PHE A 383 -2.31 33.09 -14.77
N GLY A 384 -1.94 33.93 -13.81
CA GLY A 384 -2.67 34.17 -12.56
C GLY A 384 -2.75 32.94 -11.65
N THR A 385 -3.45 33.11 -10.53
CA THR A 385 -3.80 32.04 -9.57
C THR A 385 -5.26 31.57 -9.77
N THR A 386 -5.62 30.41 -9.23
CA THR A 386 -7.02 30.02 -9.03
C THR A 386 -7.65 30.78 -7.85
N PRO A 387 -9.00 30.80 -7.71
CA PRO A 387 -9.66 31.44 -6.57
C PRO A 387 -9.24 30.89 -5.20
N ASP A 388 -8.79 29.65 -5.15
CA ASP A 388 -8.22 28.97 -3.97
C ASP A 388 -6.67 28.99 -3.97
N GLY A 389 -6.06 30.00 -4.59
CA GLY A 389 -4.65 30.34 -4.45
C GLY A 389 -3.65 29.47 -5.21
N ARG A 390 -4.04 28.33 -5.81
CA ARG A 390 -3.11 27.46 -6.57
C ARG A 390 -2.50 28.20 -7.76
N ILE A 391 -1.19 28.04 -7.94
CA ILE A 391 -0.45 28.62 -9.08
C ILE A 391 -0.52 27.75 -10.34
N PHE A 392 -0.82 26.45 -10.24
CA PHE A 392 -0.95 25.55 -11.40
C PHE A 392 -2.39 25.05 -11.58
N ARG A 393 -2.91 25.16 -12.81
CA ARG A 393 -4.27 24.78 -13.17
C ARG A 393 -4.37 24.18 -14.57
N SER A 394 -5.40 23.37 -14.78
CA SER A 394 -5.86 22.97 -16.10
C SER A 394 -6.74 24.08 -16.72
N TYR A 395 -7.05 23.96 -18.01
CA TYR A 395 -7.93 24.90 -18.73
C TYR A 395 -9.34 25.01 -18.12
N THR A 396 -9.80 24.02 -17.34
CA THR A 396 -11.10 24.05 -16.65
C THR A 396 -10.98 24.50 -15.18
N GLY A 397 -9.91 25.21 -14.81
CA GLY A 397 -9.67 25.74 -13.45
C GLY A 397 -9.23 24.70 -12.40
N GLY A 398 -9.71 23.46 -12.51
CA GLY A 398 -9.26 22.34 -11.67
C GLY A 398 -7.79 21.97 -11.88
N ALA A 399 -7.22 21.19 -10.96
CA ALA A 399 -5.79 20.86 -10.95
C ALA A 399 -5.31 20.07 -12.20
N VAL A 400 -4.01 20.14 -12.49
CA VAL A 400 -3.39 19.54 -13.69
C VAL A 400 -3.61 18.01 -13.72
N LYS A 401 -3.90 17.43 -14.89
CA LYS A 401 -4.10 15.98 -15.05
C LYS A 401 -2.79 15.26 -15.32
N THR A 402 -2.60 14.05 -14.77
CA THR A 402 -1.38 13.24 -14.99
C THR A 402 -1.14 12.94 -16.48
N SER A 403 -2.21 12.69 -17.23
CA SER A 403 -2.16 12.48 -18.68
C SER A 403 -1.63 13.70 -19.45
N ARG A 404 -1.97 14.93 -19.02
CA ARG A 404 -1.54 16.19 -19.65
C ARG A 404 -0.02 16.37 -19.52
N TYR A 405 0.50 16.38 -18.29
CA TYR A 405 1.93 16.64 -18.09
C TYR A 405 2.78 15.48 -18.66
N LEU A 406 2.41 14.20 -18.47
CA LEU A 406 3.18 13.10 -19.06
C LEU A 406 3.22 13.15 -20.61
N THR A 407 2.18 13.65 -21.26
CA THR A 407 2.15 13.80 -22.73
C THR A 407 3.02 14.97 -23.19
N VAL A 408 2.93 16.13 -22.52
CA VAL A 408 3.79 17.29 -22.79
C VAL A 408 5.27 16.93 -22.59
N TRP A 409 5.60 16.22 -21.52
CA TRP A 409 6.99 15.80 -21.24
C TRP A 409 7.57 14.91 -22.34
N ARG A 410 6.81 13.94 -22.86
CA ARG A 410 7.25 13.08 -23.98
C ARG A 410 7.51 13.90 -25.25
N ALA A 411 6.63 14.86 -25.55
CA ALA A 411 6.81 15.75 -26.70
C ALA A 411 8.05 16.64 -26.54
N ALA A 412 8.25 17.22 -25.36
CA ALA A 412 9.42 18.03 -25.04
C ALA A 412 10.73 17.22 -25.14
N ARG A 413 10.78 15.98 -24.65
CA ARG A 413 11.94 15.07 -24.85
C ARG A 413 12.25 14.86 -26.32
N ASN A 414 11.23 14.52 -27.12
CA ASN A 414 11.41 14.24 -28.55
C ASN A 414 11.89 15.47 -29.35
N LYS A 415 11.65 16.69 -28.84
CA LYS A 415 12.11 17.95 -29.44
C LYS A 415 13.49 18.39 -28.94
N ALA A 416 13.73 18.31 -27.64
CA ALA A 416 14.92 18.87 -26.99
C ALA A 416 16.14 17.94 -27.03
N LEU A 417 15.94 16.63 -27.15
CA LEU A 417 16.99 15.61 -27.05
C LEU A 417 17.24 14.95 -28.41
N THR A 418 18.48 14.49 -28.62
CA THR A 418 18.82 13.71 -29.81
C THR A 418 18.11 12.34 -29.82
N PRO A 419 17.93 11.67 -30.97
CA PRO A 419 17.28 10.35 -31.04
C PRO A 419 17.89 9.31 -30.10
N ALA A 420 19.22 9.31 -29.94
CA ALA A 420 19.93 8.43 -29.02
C ALA A 420 19.62 8.75 -27.54
N GLU A 421 19.58 10.03 -27.17
CA GLU A 421 19.20 10.47 -25.83
C GLU A 421 17.72 10.16 -25.51
N VAL A 422 16.82 10.32 -26.50
CA VAL A 422 15.39 9.97 -26.38
C VAL A 422 15.20 8.48 -26.10
N ALA A 423 15.93 7.61 -26.82
CA ALA A 423 15.91 6.16 -26.63
C ALA A 423 16.54 5.71 -25.30
N SER A 424 17.44 6.51 -24.73
CA SER A 424 18.08 6.23 -23.44
C SER A 424 17.14 6.45 -22.22
N PRO A 425 17.53 6.03 -21.01
CA PRO A 425 16.81 6.37 -19.76
C PRO A 425 16.76 7.86 -19.42
N LEU A 426 17.55 8.72 -20.08
CA LEU A 426 17.76 10.12 -19.75
C LEU A 426 16.45 10.91 -19.63
N ALA A 427 16.17 11.44 -18.44
CA ALA A 427 15.00 12.26 -18.18
C ALA A 427 13.66 11.62 -18.64
N ARG A 428 13.56 10.29 -18.66
CA ARG A 428 12.43 9.54 -19.28
C ARG A 428 11.07 9.92 -18.70
N ARG A 429 11.03 10.32 -17.43
CA ARG A 429 9.83 10.76 -16.68
C ARG A 429 10.10 12.15 -16.07
N PRO A 430 9.08 12.97 -15.81
CA PRO A 430 9.24 14.22 -15.05
C PRO A 430 9.90 14.01 -13.69
N TYR A 431 9.62 12.88 -13.02
CA TYR A 431 10.22 12.52 -11.74
C TYR A 431 11.75 12.39 -11.79
N ASP A 432 12.33 12.16 -12.97
CA ASP A 432 13.79 12.06 -13.12
C ASP A 432 14.47 13.44 -13.00
N LEU A 433 13.72 14.55 -13.14
CA LEU A 433 14.18 15.91 -12.79
C LEU A 433 14.42 16.06 -11.28
N ARG A 434 13.54 15.49 -10.44
CA ARG A 434 13.75 15.46 -8.98
C ARG A 434 14.98 14.61 -8.61
N HIS A 435 15.24 13.53 -9.35
CA HIS A 435 16.50 12.80 -9.19
C HIS A 435 17.71 13.65 -9.57
N ALA A 436 17.61 14.50 -10.60
CA ALA A 436 18.68 15.42 -10.97
C ALA A 436 18.90 16.53 -9.93
N ALA A 437 17.83 17.13 -9.39
CA ALA A 437 17.88 18.12 -8.32
C ALA A 437 18.66 17.61 -7.09
N VAL A 438 18.22 16.48 -6.53
CA VAL A 438 18.81 15.86 -5.33
C VAL A 438 20.25 15.40 -5.59
N SER A 439 20.53 14.83 -6.77
CA SER A 439 21.90 14.46 -7.15
C SER A 439 22.81 15.68 -7.27
N ARG A 440 22.29 16.81 -7.78
CA ARG A 440 23.05 18.06 -7.89
C ARG A 440 23.39 18.64 -6.52
N TRP A 441 22.45 18.67 -5.58
CA TRP A 441 22.70 19.15 -4.22
C TRP A 441 23.77 18.31 -3.50
N LEU A 442 23.70 16.98 -3.61
CA LEU A 442 24.73 16.08 -3.06
C LEU A 442 26.11 16.30 -3.70
N ASN A 443 26.20 16.37 -5.04
CA ASN A 443 27.48 16.61 -5.72
C ASN A 443 28.04 18.03 -5.50
N ALA A 444 27.21 19.02 -5.15
CA ALA A 444 27.67 20.32 -4.68
C ALA A 444 28.30 20.26 -3.27
N GLY A 445 28.08 19.17 -2.54
CA GLY A 445 28.55 18.95 -1.17
C GLY A 445 27.64 19.54 -0.11
N VAL A 446 26.35 19.69 -0.39
CA VAL A 446 25.34 20.02 0.64
C VAL A 446 25.21 18.81 1.58
N PRO A 447 25.20 19.00 2.92
CA PRO A 447 25.08 17.90 3.87
C PRO A 447 23.89 16.97 3.59
N PRO A 448 24.05 15.62 3.64
CA PRO A 448 22.96 14.69 3.37
C PRO A 448 21.74 14.84 4.29
N THR A 449 21.92 15.37 5.51
CA THR A 449 20.83 15.75 6.42
C THR A 449 19.96 16.86 5.82
N GLN A 450 20.58 17.96 5.40
CA GLN A 450 19.89 19.11 4.79
C GLN A 450 19.22 18.72 3.46
N VAL A 451 19.88 17.91 2.64
CA VAL A 451 19.30 17.37 1.40
C VAL A 451 18.11 16.46 1.69
N ALA A 452 18.17 15.64 2.73
CA ALA A 452 17.07 14.75 3.13
C ALA A 452 15.85 15.56 3.60
N GLU A 453 16.09 16.62 4.39
CA GLU A 453 15.07 17.57 4.85
C GLU A 453 14.35 18.22 3.66
N TRP A 454 15.05 18.99 2.81
CA TRP A 454 14.46 19.69 1.66
C TRP A 454 13.74 18.73 0.70
N ALA A 455 14.34 17.59 0.39
CA ALA A 455 13.73 16.59 -0.48
C ALA A 455 12.50 15.89 0.17
N GLY A 456 12.36 15.89 1.50
CA GLY A 456 11.38 15.08 2.20
C GLY A 456 11.69 13.58 2.05
N HIS A 457 12.90 13.18 2.44
CA HIS A 457 13.35 11.80 2.62
C HIS A 457 13.88 11.61 4.05
N SER A 458 13.98 10.36 4.53
CA SER A 458 14.91 10.06 5.62
C SER A 458 16.33 9.90 5.07
N VAL A 459 17.35 10.25 5.86
CA VAL A 459 18.78 10.16 5.46
C VAL A 459 19.13 8.75 4.95
N ARG A 460 18.64 7.70 5.62
CA ARG A 460 18.80 6.31 5.18
C ARG A 460 18.28 6.08 3.76
N ILE A 461 17.08 6.58 3.44
CA ILE A 461 16.50 6.43 2.10
C ILE A 461 17.27 7.28 1.08
N LEU A 462 17.68 8.49 1.45
CA LEU A 462 18.51 9.34 0.60
C LEU A 462 19.80 8.61 0.18
N LEU A 463 20.58 8.12 1.15
CA LEU A 463 21.83 7.40 0.85
C LEU A 463 21.57 6.10 0.08
N THR A 464 20.56 5.31 0.45
CA THR A 464 20.21 4.06 -0.28
C THR A 464 19.86 4.33 -1.75
N VAL A 465 19.16 5.43 -2.04
CA VAL A 465 18.65 5.76 -3.38
C VAL A 465 19.71 6.49 -4.22
N TYR A 466 20.52 7.36 -3.60
CA TYR A 466 21.43 8.28 -4.29
C TYR A 466 22.92 8.01 -4.10
N ALA A 467 23.37 7.04 -3.29
CA ALA A 467 24.80 6.75 -3.12
C ALA A 467 25.55 6.56 -4.44
N LYS A 468 24.91 5.93 -5.45
CA LYS A 468 25.53 5.85 -6.78
C LYS A 468 25.60 7.20 -7.48
N CYS A 469 24.70 8.15 -7.27
CA CYS A 469 24.72 9.44 -7.98
C CYS A 469 25.82 10.41 -7.52
N ILE A 470 26.52 10.11 -6.43
CA ILE A 470 27.64 10.91 -5.93
C ILE A 470 28.93 10.55 -6.69
N VAL A 471 29.71 11.56 -7.09
CA VAL A 471 30.94 11.43 -7.88
C VAL A 471 32.01 12.37 -7.33
N GLY A 472 33.25 11.89 -7.20
CA GLY A 472 34.38 12.70 -6.74
C GLY A 472 34.43 12.97 -5.22
N GLU A 473 33.55 12.33 -4.45
CA GLU A 473 33.43 12.53 -2.99
C GLU A 473 34.73 12.19 -2.26
N GLU A 474 35.44 11.13 -2.66
CA GLU A 474 36.74 10.74 -2.11
C GLU A 474 37.79 11.86 -2.26
N LYS A 475 38.00 12.37 -3.48
CA LYS A 475 38.95 13.48 -3.72
C LYS A 475 38.57 14.75 -2.96
N ARG A 476 37.26 15.02 -2.82
CA ARG A 476 36.77 16.16 -2.03
C ARG A 476 36.95 15.95 -0.52
N ALA A 477 36.71 14.74 -0.01
CA ALA A 477 36.90 14.39 1.39
C ALA A 477 38.38 14.47 1.77
N LEU A 478 39.29 13.94 0.93
CA LEU A 478 40.73 14.09 1.10
C LEU A 478 41.14 15.57 1.17
N GLY A 479 40.69 16.40 0.22
CA GLY A 479 40.97 17.84 0.25
C GLY A 479 40.38 18.59 1.47
N LEU A 480 39.28 18.10 2.06
CA LEU A 480 38.73 18.64 3.32
C LEU A 480 39.57 18.22 4.53
N ILE A 481 40.09 16.98 4.53
CA ILE A 481 41.01 16.47 5.56
C ILE A 481 42.33 17.26 5.51
N ASP A 482 42.91 17.43 4.32
CA ASP A 482 44.11 18.25 4.10
C ASP A 482 43.88 19.69 4.60
N ALA A 483 42.72 20.28 4.28
CA ALA A 483 42.37 21.62 4.74
C ALA A 483 42.19 21.72 6.27
N SER A 484 41.66 20.69 6.95
CA SER A 484 41.57 20.69 8.41
C SER A 484 42.93 20.66 9.08
N PHE A 485 43.86 19.83 8.61
CA PHE A 485 45.24 19.83 9.13
C PHE A 485 45.97 21.14 8.82
N ALA A 486 45.76 21.75 7.66
CA ALA A 486 46.33 23.05 7.33
C ALA A 486 45.81 24.18 8.25
N ALA A 487 44.52 24.15 8.64
CA ALA A 487 43.94 25.10 9.57
C ALA A 487 44.47 24.93 11.01
N GLU A 488 44.67 23.70 11.47
CA GLU A 488 45.34 23.42 12.74
C GLU A 488 46.80 23.92 12.74
N GLN A 489 47.54 23.68 11.66
CA GLN A 489 48.93 24.13 11.52
C GLN A 489 49.05 25.66 11.51
N GLN A 490 48.17 26.38 10.81
CA GLN A 490 48.10 27.84 10.83
C GLN A 490 47.72 28.41 12.20
N THR A 491 46.97 27.64 13.01
CA THR A 491 46.64 28.01 14.40
C THR A 491 47.80 27.71 15.36
N ALA A 492 48.69 26.79 14.99
CA ALA A 492 49.84 26.35 15.79
C ALA A 492 51.15 27.12 15.52
N GLU A 493 51.25 27.93 14.46
CA GLU A 493 52.42 28.80 14.25
C GLU A 493 52.49 29.88 15.34
N PRO A 494 53.53 29.89 16.19
CA PRO A 494 53.65 30.90 17.24
C PRO A 494 53.98 32.26 16.63
N ARG A 495 53.32 33.32 17.11
CA ARG A 495 53.71 34.71 16.87
C ARG A 495 55.17 34.92 17.32
N THR A 496 56.12 34.78 16.39
CA THR A 496 57.53 35.08 16.66
C THR A 496 57.65 36.52 17.13
N ALA A 497 58.21 36.70 18.32
CA ALA A 497 58.21 37.98 19.02
C ALA A 497 58.84 39.08 18.17
N ARG A 498 58.15 40.23 18.05
CA ARG A 498 58.77 41.47 17.62
C ARG A 498 59.78 41.91 18.68
N THR A 499 61.05 41.54 18.51
CA THR A 499 62.15 42.12 19.27
C THR A 499 62.23 43.61 18.96
N GLN A 500 61.77 44.46 19.88
CA GLN A 500 61.99 45.90 19.77
C GLN A 500 63.48 46.20 19.95
N PRO A 501 64.14 46.96 19.05
CA PRO A 501 65.45 47.50 19.31
C PRO A 501 65.32 48.64 20.33
N LEU A 502 66.08 48.57 21.42
CA LEU A 502 66.24 49.67 22.36
C LEU A 502 66.97 50.82 21.65
N ALA A 503 66.39 52.02 21.60
CA ALA A 503 67.00 53.16 20.93
C ALA A 503 68.07 53.83 21.82
N PRO A 504 69.31 54.06 21.32
CA PRO A 504 70.26 54.96 21.96
C PRO A 504 70.00 56.43 21.60
N ASN A 505 70.23 57.30 22.58
CA ASN A 505 69.89 58.73 22.61
C ASN A 505 70.83 59.58 21.72
N PRO A 506 70.36 60.55 20.91
CA PRO A 506 71.24 61.33 20.04
C PRO A 506 71.91 62.49 20.79
N ASN A 507 73.19 62.31 21.16
CA ASN A 507 74.11 63.43 21.30
C ASN A 507 75.58 62.97 21.09
N THR A 508 76.42 63.90 20.63
CA THR A 508 77.87 63.71 20.30
C THR A 508 78.19 63.16 18.90
N MET A 509 78.24 64.08 17.94
CA MET A 509 79.36 64.38 17.01
C MET A 509 80.47 63.35 16.68
N ILE A 510 80.99 63.50 15.43
CA ILE A 510 82.37 63.27 14.92
C ILE A 510 82.69 62.00 14.07
N VAL A 511 82.84 62.25 12.75
CA VAL A 511 83.96 61.86 11.84
C VAL A 511 84.22 60.38 11.47
N SER A 512 83.72 60.02 10.27
CA SER A 512 84.51 59.64 9.08
C SER A 512 85.08 58.22 8.82
N THR A 513 85.28 57.99 7.51
CA THR A 513 86.14 57.02 6.80
C THR A 513 85.74 55.55 6.56
N ARG A 514 85.64 55.26 5.24
CA ARG A 514 86.21 54.11 4.49
C ARG A 514 85.53 52.73 4.51
N SER A 515 85.08 52.35 3.31
CA SER A 515 85.04 50.99 2.72
C SER A 515 86.47 50.41 2.51
N PRO A 516 86.70 49.25 1.86
CA PRO A 516 85.79 48.15 1.45
C PRO A 516 86.36 46.74 1.80
N GLN A 517 85.67 45.64 1.43
CA GLN A 517 86.19 44.60 0.48
C GLN A 517 85.40 43.27 0.47
N THR A 518 85.30 42.70 -0.73
CA THR A 518 84.86 41.37 -1.19
C THR A 518 86.04 40.35 -1.12
N PRO A 519 86.02 39.13 -1.73
CA PRO A 519 84.97 38.13 -2.02
C PRO A 519 85.40 36.65 -1.69
N GLY A 520 84.62 35.64 -2.09
CA GLY A 520 85.04 34.23 -2.23
C GLY A 520 83.91 33.24 -1.94
N ASN A 521 83.25 32.50 -2.84
CA ASN A 521 83.51 31.86 -4.15
C ASN A 521 83.85 30.34 -4.06
N HIS A 522 83.37 29.58 -5.06
CA HIS A 522 83.39 28.11 -5.29
C HIS A 522 82.12 27.33 -4.87
N ARG A 523 81.35 26.69 -5.79
CA ARG A 523 81.64 25.57 -6.74
C ARG A 523 81.83 24.22 -6.00
N THR A 524 81.29 23.06 -6.41
CA THR A 524 80.69 22.62 -7.71
C THR A 524 79.99 21.25 -7.58
N SER A 525 79.00 20.95 -8.46
CA SER A 525 78.74 19.61 -9.07
C SER A 525 78.24 18.45 -8.13
N THR A 526 77.53 17.37 -8.54
CA THR A 526 77.13 16.80 -9.85
C THR A 526 75.87 15.90 -9.67
N ALA A 527 75.15 15.57 -10.75
CA ALA A 527 74.14 14.48 -10.85
C ALA A 527 74.67 13.35 -11.81
N PRO A 528 73.89 12.41 -12.42
CA PRO A 528 72.48 11.97 -12.28
C PRO A 528 72.28 10.41 -12.37
N THR A 529 71.05 9.94 -12.67
CA THR A 529 70.59 8.56 -13.09
C THR A 529 70.58 7.46 -11.99
N GLY A 530 69.64 6.50 -11.90
CA GLY A 530 68.37 6.18 -12.61
C GLY A 530 67.40 5.42 -11.65
N HIS A 531 66.40 4.60 -12.02
CA HIS A 531 65.84 4.18 -13.33
C HIS A 531 64.35 3.68 -13.17
N ARG A 532 63.95 2.53 -13.75
CA ARG A 532 62.65 1.80 -13.59
C ARG A 532 62.92 0.27 -13.49
N PRO A 533 61.98 -0.58 -13.00
CA PRO A 533 60.79 -1.00 -13.77
C PRO A 533 59.49 -0.27 -13.42
#